data_AF-A0A0F9A4H9-F1
#
_entry.id   AF-A0A0F9A4H9-F1
#
_cell.length_a   1.000
_cell.length_b   1.000
_cell.length_c   1.000
_cell.angle_alpha   90.00
_cell.angle_beta   90.00
_cell.angle_gamma   90.00
#
_symmetry.space_group_name_H-M   'P 1'
#
loop_
_entity.id
_entity.type
_entity.pdbx_description
1 polymer ?
#
loop_
_entity_poly.entity_id
_entity_poly.type
_entity_poly.pdbx_seq_one_letter_code
_entity_poly.pdbx_strand_id
1 'polypeptide(L)'
;MNDPVPEYASTDPNIVAPLVDPRGRPAPEEPPKGHLLDEVRAAFEASWSLGTALRREWDEDNPAWGQCAATAVAFKRLFGGRIMRTTVYDPYQKEIRDDGVFKYKHFFNQDAQGVTVDFTAIQYSRRAEFHVNTREPYLRSLPFGQDVMQRAVKLERRVREHLAKIETTGMMGRLDVYRMIKIDA
;
A
#
# COMPACT_ATOMS: atom_id res chain seq x y z
N MET A 1 55.80 17.73 -20.56
CA MET A 1 54.53 17.11 -20.93
C MET A 1 53.49 17.69 -19.99
N ASN A 2 52.81 18.74 -20.45
CA ASN A 2 51.73 19.39 -19.72
C ASN A 2 50.46 19.06 -20.52
N ASP A 3 49.54 18.33 -19.92
CA ASP A 3 48.24 18.07 -20.54
C ASP A 3 47.41 19.36 -20.55
N PRO A 4 46.61 19.63 -21.60
CA PRO A 4 45.71 20.77 -21.61
C PRO A 4 44.51 20.51 -20.70
N VAL A 5 44.16 21.51 -19.89
CA VAL A 5 42.90 21.56 -19.15
C VAL A 5 41.77 21.84 -20.15
N PRO A 6 40.63 21.12 -20.15
CA PRO A 6 39.50 21.51 -20.98
C PRO A 6 38.81 22.73 -20.39
N GLU A 7 38.83 23.80 -21.18
CA GLU A 7 38.06 25.02 -21.01
C GLU A 7 36.57 24.73 -21.26
N TYR A 8 35.76 24.72 -20.21
CA TYR A 8 34.29 24.78 -20.32
C TYR A 8 33.77 25.91 -19.44
N ALA A 9 33.98 27.14 -19.92
CA ALA A 9 33.19 28.29 -19.48
C ALA A 9 32.21 28.64 -20.60
N SER A 10 30.96 28.17 -20.48
CA SER A 10 29.85 28.75 -21.22
C SER A 10 29.50 30.08 -20.53
N THR A 11 29.61 31.20 -21.25
CA THR A 11 29.32 32.56 -20.77
C THR A 11 27.86 32.96 -20.96
N ASP A 12 26.93 32.01 -20.99
CA ASP A 12 25.49 32.29 -21.12
C ASP A 12 24.83 32.35 -19.73
N PRO A 13 24.40 33.53 -19.25
CA PRO A 13 23.78 33.68 -17.92
C PRO A 13 22.41 33.01 -17.79
N ASN A 14 21.84 32.44 -18.87
CA ASN A 14 20.55 31.73 -18.84
C ASN A 14 20.66 30.20 -18.93
N ILE A 15 21.86 29.63 -19.00
CA ILE A 15 22.04 28.17 -18.94
C ILE A 15 22.34 27.76 -17.51
N VAL A 16 21.30 27.37 -16.76
CA VAL A 16 21.47 26.69 -15.48
C VAL A 16 21.97 25.28 -15.79
N ALA A 17 23.27 25.04 -15.68
CA ALA A 17 23.83 23.70 -15.79
C ALA A 17 23.13 22.79 -14.74
N PRO A 18 22.67 21.59 -15.12
CA PRO A 18 22.04 20.69 -14.17
C PRO A 18 23.07 20.32 -13.09
N LEU A 19 22.68 20.44 -11.82
CA LEU A 19 23.48 20.00 -10.67
C LEU A 19 23.66 18.48 -10.77
N VAL A 20 24.77 18.04 -11.35
CA VAL A 20 25.19 16.63 -11.42
C VAL A 20 25.96 16.25 -10.17
N ASP A 21 25.73 15.03 -9.67
CA ASP A 21 26.54 14.48 -8.56
C ASP A 21 28.01 14.25 -9.00
N PRO A 22 28.95 14.01 -8.07
CA PRO A 22 30.36 13.78 -8.42
C PRO A 22 30.64 12.59 -9.36
N ARG A 23 29.60 11.81 -9.73
CA ARG A 23 29.67 10.67 -10.64
C ARG A 23 28.94 10.94 -11.97
N GLY A 24 28.55 12.20 -12.24
CA GLY A 24 27.92 12.59 -13.51
C GLY A 24 26.51 12.05 -13.70
N ARG A 25 25.86 11.61 -12.62
CA ARG A 25 24.45 11.19 -12.67
C ARG A 25 23.57 12.41 -12.43
N PRO A 26 22.42 12.53 -13.13
CA PRO A 26 21.43 13.52 -12.74
C PRO A 26 21.15 13.31 -11.25
N ALA A 27 21.18 14.41 -10.47
CA ALA A 27 20.71 14.35 -9.09
C ALA A 27 19.31 13.69 -9.11
N PRO A 28 19.00 12.77 -8.18
CA PRO A 28 17.68 12.17 -8.15
C PRO A 28 16.67 13.33 -8.11
N GLU A 29 15.84 13.42 -9.15
CA GLU A 29 14.76 14.40 -9.21
C GLU A 29 14.00 14.31 -7.88
N GLU A 30 13.65 15.45 -7.29
CA GLU A 30 12.83 15.49 -6.09
C GLU A 30 11.61 14.57 -6.28
N PRO A 31 11.25 13.72 -5.30
CA PRO A 31 10.20 12.73 -5.48
C PRO A 31 8.89 13.43 -5.90
N PRO A 32 8.22 12.96 -6.96
CA PRO A 32 7.05 13.64 -7.48
C PRO A 32 5.94 13.72 -6.41
N LYS A 33 5.26 14.87 -6.37
CA LYS A 33 4.13 15.20 -5.50
C LYS A 33 3.12 14.04 -5.39
N GLY A 34 3.12 13.33 -4.26
CA GLY A 34 2.09 12.39 -3.77
C GLY A 34 1.59 11.38 -4.80
N HIS A 35 2.12 10.16 -4.81
CA HIS A 35 1.56 9.12 -5.65
C HIS A 35 0.14 8.80 -5.16
N LEU A 36 -0.83 8.70 -6.08
CA LEU A 36 -2.23 8.39 -5.78
C LEU A 36 -2.40 7.18 -4.82
N LEU A 37 -1.54 6.18 -4.94
CA LEU A 37 -1.54 5.01 -4.06
C LEU A 37 -1.19 5.35 -2.60
N ASP A 38 -0.37 6.37 -2.37
CA ASP A 38 -0.02 6.87 -1.04
C ASP A 38 -1.20 7.58 -0.39
N GLU A 39 -1.97 8.36 -1.15
CA GLU A 39 -3.21 8.99 -0.67
C GLU A 39 -4.27 7.93 -0.31
N VAL A 40 -4.41 6.90 -1.15
CA VAL A 40 -5.28 5.76 -0.87
C VAL A 40 -4.81 5.01 0.37
N ARG A 41 -3.50 4.72 0.50
CA ARG A 41 -2.93 4.10 1.69
C ARG A 41 -3.25 4.90 2.95
N ALA A 42 -2.97 6.21 2.92
CA ALA A 42 -3.24 7.10 4.05
C ALA A 42 -4.73 7.11 4.44
N ALA A 43 -5.64 7.08 3.47
CA ALA A 43 -7.08 6.99 3.73
C ALA A 43 -7.48 5.66 4.42
N PHE A 44 -6.85 4.53 4.05
CA PHE A 44 -7.05 3.25 4.73
C PHE A 44 -6.50 3.27 6.15
N GLU A 45 -5.25 3.71 6.32
CA GLU A 45 -4.59 3.79 7.63
C GLU A 45 -5.38 4.65 8.62
N ALA A 46 -5.86 5.81 8.18
CA ALA A 46 -6.69 6.70 9.00
C ALA A 46 -8.08 6.11 9.33
N SER A 47 -8.55 5.13 8.57
CA SER A 47 -9.88 4.52 8.75
C SER A 47 -9.89 3.29 9.66
N TRP A 48 -8.70 2.73 9.95
CA TRP A 48 -8.54 1.57 10.83
C TRP A 48 -8.92 1.88 12.27
N SER A 49 -9.49 0.87 12.93
CA SER A 49 -9.89 0.90 14.34
C SER A 49 -10.18 -0.50 14.83
N LEU A 50 -10.40 -0.65 16.15
CA LEU A 50 -10.97 -1.86 16.74
C LEU A 50 -12.28 -2.33 16.06
N GLY A 51 -13.09 -1.40 15.54
CA GLY A 51 -14.35 -1.72 14.86
C GLY A 51 -14.20 -2.26 13.44
N THR A 52 -13.01 -2.22 12.85
CA THR A 52 -12.69 -2.76 11.51
C THR A 52 -11.68 -3.91 11.58
N ALA A 53 -10.99 -4.06 12.71
CA ALA A 53 -10.08 -5.15 12.96
C ALA A 53 -10.78 -6.42 13.46
N LEU A 54 -10.06 -7.55 13.41
CA LEU A 54 -10.39 -8.71 14.21
C LEU A 54 -10.16 -8.37 15.70
N ARG A 55 -11.24 -8.25 16.47
CA ARG A 55 -11.27 -7.58 17.80
C ARG A 55 -10.23 -8.03 18.82
N ARG A 56 -9.85 -9.31 18.82
CA ARG A 56 -8.93 -9.89 19.82
C ARG A 56 -7.46 -9.54 19.59
N GLU A 57 -7.17 -8.96 18.43
CA GLU A 57 -5.84 -8.92 17.86
C GLU A 57 -5.34 -7.45 17.78
N TRP A 58 -6.23 -6.46 17.65
CA TRP A 58 -5.86 -5.05 17.40
C TRP A 58 -5.50 -4.26 18.67
N ASP A 59 -4.45 -3.45 18.56
CA ASP A 59 -4.10 -2.40 19.52
C ASP A 59 -3.66 -1.10 18.81
N GLU A 60 -3.49 -0.02 19.58
CA GLU A 60 -3.11 1.30 19.05
C GLU A 60 -1.64 1.37 18.57
N ASP A 61 -0.77 0.50 19.09
CA ASP A 61 0.64 0.45 18.72
C ASP A 61 0.84 -0.29 17.38
N ASN A 62 -0.11 -1.14 16.99
CA ASN A 62 -0.17 -1.89 15.73
C ASN A 62 -1.56 -1.80 15.07
N PRO A 63 -1.92 -0.62 14.52
CA PRO A 63 -3.27 -0.39 14.00
C PRO A 63 -3.63 -1.22 12.77
N ALA A 64 -2.63 -1.82 12.10
CA ALA A 64 -2.80 -2.71 10.96
C ALA A 64 -3.18 -4.14 11.35
N TRP A 65 -2.95 -4.53 12.61
CA TRP A 65 -3.15 -5.90 13.05
C TRP A 65 -4.63 -6.30 13.03
N GLY A 66 -4.92 -7.47 12.45
CA GLY A 66 -6.29 -7.93 12.24
C GLY A 66 -7.08 -7.16 11.18
N GLN A 67 -6.47 -6.21 10.46
CA GLN A 67 -7.13 -5.43 9.39
C GLN A 67 -7.04 -6.09 8.00
N CYS A 68 -6.15 -7.06 7.79
CA CYS A 68 -5.78 -7.57 6.46
C CYS A 68 -6.98 -8.02 5.62
N ALA A 69 -7.87 -8.85 6.17
CA ALA A 69 -9.04 -9.35 5.46
C ALA A 69 -10.05 -8.24 5.12
N ALA A 70 -10.37 -7.36 6.08
CA ALA A 70 -11.33 -6.28 5.87
C ALA A 70 -10.79 -5.25 4.86
N THR A 71 -9.50 -4.92 4.96
CA THR A 71 -8.80 -4.04 4.01
C THR A 71 -8.81 -4.63 2.61
N ALA A 72 -8.51 -5.92 2.46
CA ALA A 72 -8.48 -6.54 1.14
C ALA A 72 -9.85 -6.58 0.45
N VAL A 73 -10.93 -6.80 1.23
CA VAL A 73 -12.31 -6.75 0.72
C VAL A 73 -12.73 -5.32 0.39
N ALA A 74 -12.47 -4.36 1.26
CA ALA A 74 -12.82 -2.95 1.04
C ALA A 74 -12.08 -2.39 -0.18
N PHE A 75 -10.78 -2.66 -0.33
CA PHE A 75 -10.00 -2.30 -1.50
C PHE A 75 -10.63 -2.89 -2.77
N LYS A 76 -10.94 -4.20 -2.79
CA LYS A 76 -11.55 -4.83 -3.95
C LYS A 76 -12.91 -4.21 -4.33
N ARG A 77 -13.72 -3.81 -3.35
CA ARG A 77 -15.03 -3.17 -3.59
C ARG A 77 -14.90 -1.75 -4.11
N LEU A 78 -13.86 -1.03 -3.70
CA LEU A 78 -13.59 0.34 -4.12
C LEU A 78 -12.91 0.42 -5.48
N PHE A 79 -11.92 -0.45 -5.72
CA PHE A 79 -10.95 -0.32 -6.80
C PHE A 79 -10.89 -1.54 -7.74
N GLY A 80 -11.58 -2.63 -7.43
CA GLY A 80 -11.53 -3.86 -8.21
C GLY A 80 -10.31 -4.73 -7.90
N GLY A 81 -9.80 -5.45 -8.90
CA GLY A 81 -8.67 -6.37 -8.73
C GLY A 81 -9.00 -7.69 -8.02
N ARG A 82 -7.96 -8.36 -7.52
CA ARG A 82 -8.01 -9.70 -6.93
C ARG A 82 -7.58 -9.67 -5.47
N ILE A 83 -8.23 -10.48 -4.64
CA ILE A 83 -7.75 -10.74 -3.27
C ILE A 83 -6.78 -11.92 -3.35
N MET A 84 -5.61 -11.72 -2.79
CA MET A 84 -4.54 -12.68 -2.68
C MET A 84 -4.42 -13.15 -1.23
N ARG A 85 -3.83 -14.33 -1.03
CA ARG A 85 -3.56 -14.89 0.29
C ARG A 85 -2.17 -15.47 0.34
N THR A 86 -1.50 -15.31 1.48
CA THR A 86 -0.21 -15.94 1.77
C THR A 86 -0.18 -16.45 3.21
N THR A 87 0.82 -17.28 3.52
CA THR A 87 1.13 -17.66 4.90
C THR A 87 2.32 -16.82 5.35
N VAL A 88 2.19 -16.16 6.51
CA VAL A 88 3.26 -15.34 7.08
C VAL A 88 3.83 -16.03 8.31
N TYR A 89 5.15 -16.04 8.38
CA TYR A 89 5.93 -16.57 9.49
C TYR A 89 6.60 -15.40 10.19
N ASP A 90 6.22 -15.08 11.43
CA ASP A 90 6.79 -13.95 12.16
C ASP A 90 7.38 -14.39 13.49
N PRO A 91 8.72 -14.41 13.66
CA PRO A 91 9.36 -14.93 14.87
C PRO A 91 9.20 -14.03 16.12
N TYR A 92 8.62 -12.82 15.99
CA TYR A 92 8.52 -11.86 17.11
C TYR A 92 7.09 -11.62 17.61
N GLN A 93 6.08 -12.24 17.01
CA GLN A 93 4.69 -12.15 17.45
C GLN A 93 4.42 -13.16 18.57
N LYS A 94 3.70 -12.78 19.64
CA LYS A 94 3.71 -13.49 20.94
C LYS A 94 2.61 -14.55 21.17
N GLU A 95 1.82 -14.96 20.17
CA GLU A 95 0.71 -15.92 20.40
C GLU A 95 1.15 -17.40 20.34
N ILE A 96 1.62 -17.89 21.49
CA ILE A 96 2.22 -19.20 21.78
C ILE A 96 1.68 -20.36 20.90
N ARG A 97 2.59 -20.98 20.13
CA ARG A 97 2.45 -22.35 19.64
C ARG A 97 3.63 -23.17 20.15
N ASP A 98 3.39 -24.43 20.50
CA ASP A 98 4.39 -25.35 21.06
C ASP A 98 5.58 -25.64 20.13
N ASP A 99 5.48 -25.28 18.85
CA ASP A 99 6.53 -25.44 17.82
C ASP A 99 7.42 -24.20 17.62
N GLY A 100 7.16 -23.11 18.34
CA GLY A 100 7.95 -21.87 18.27
C GLY A 100 7.82 -21.08 16.97
N VAL A 101 6.90 -21.44 16.07
CA VAL A 101 6.74 -20.80 14.74
C VAL A 101 5.30 -20.33 14.52
N PHE A 102 5.10 -19.00 14.57
CA PHE A 102 3.80 -18.37 14.36
C PHE A 102 3.45 -18.31 12.87
N LYS A 103 2.34 -18.96 12.48
CA LYS A 103 1.85 -19.02 11.10
C LYS A 103 0.53 -18.26 10.97
N TYR A 104 0.55 -17.11 10.29
CA TYR A 104 -0.62 -16.28 10.05
C TYR A 104 -1.13 -16.43 8.62
N LYS A 105 -2.46 -16.39 8.44
CA LYS A 105 -3.05 -16.19 7.12
C LYS A 105 -3.10 -14.70 6.85
N HIS A 106 -2.44 -14.26 5.78
CA HIS A 106 -2.43 -12.87 5.38
C HIS A 106 -3.17 -12.66 4.07
N PHE A 107 -3.91 -11.56 3.98
CA PHE A 107 -4.71 -11.18 2.82
C PHE A 107 -4.29 -9.80 2.32
N PHE A 108 -4.15 -9.69 1.00
CA PHE A 108 -3.74 -8.48 0.31
C PHE A 108 -4.36 -8.44 -1.08
N ASN A 109 -4.07 -7.43 -1.89
CA ASN A 109 -4.63 -7.29 -3.22
C ASN A 109 -3.58 -7.36 -4.33
N GLN A 110 -4.05 -7.74 -5.51
CA GLN A 110 -3.44 -7.33 -6.76
C GLN A 110 -4.44 -6.45 -7.52
N ASP A 111 -4.00 -5.32 -8.05
CA ASP A 111 -4.84 -4.43 -8.84
C ASP A 111 -5.14 -5.02 -10.24
N ALA A 112 -5.79 -4.23 -11.11
CA ALA A 112 -6.14 -4.65 -12.46
C ALA A 112 -4.91 -4.90 -13.35
N GLN A 113 -3.78 -4.26 -13.05
CA GLN A 113 -2.50 -4.40 -13.73
C GLN A 113 -1.65 -5.54 -13.14
N GLY A 114 -2.10 -6.18 -12.06
CA GLY A 114 -1.40 -7.24 -11.36
C GLY A 114 -0.36 -6.75 -10.34
N VAL A 115 -0.30 -5.44 -10.07
CA VAL A 115 0.60 -4.86 -9.07
C VAL A 115 0.11 -5.26 -7.68
N THR A 116 1.04 -5.69 -6.83
CA THR A 116 0.73 -6.07 -5.44
C THR A 116 0.47 -4.83 -4.60
N VAL A 117 -0.67 -4.83 -3.93
CA VAL A 117 -1.10 -3.77 -2.99
C VAL A 117 -1.33 -4.41 -1.63
N ASP A 118 -0.46 -4.07 -0.67
CA ASP A 118 -0.53 -4.57 0.69
C ASP A 118 -0.29 -3.45 1.70
N PHE A 119 -1.37 -2.83 2.16
CA PHE A 119 -1.30 -1.79 3.18
C PHE A 119 -1.10 -2.36 4.58
N THR A 120 -1.37 -3.65 4.77
CA THR A 120 -1.35 -4.31 6.09
C THR A 120 -0.10 -5.14 6.34
N ALA A 121 0.88 -5.13 5.42
CA ALA A 121 2.17 -5.79 5.63
C ALA A 121 2.88 -5.30 6.91
N ILE A 122 2.67 -4.03 7.27
CA ILE A 122 3.25 -3.38 8.46
C ILE A 122 2.79 -3.99 9.78
N GLN A 123 1.75 -4.84 9.76
CA GLN A 123 1.31 -5.52 10.98
C GLN A 123 2.35 -6.53 11.49
N TYR A 124 3.22 -7.03 10.60
CA TYR A 124 4.26 -7.99 10.94
C TYR A 124 5.62 -7.31 11.17
N SER A 125 6.49 -7.99 11.89
CA SER A 125 7.87 -7.56 12.10
C SER A 125 8.64 -7.54 10.78
N ARG A 126 9.74 -6.78 10.74
CA ARG A 126 10.65 -6.74 9.57
C ARG A 126 11.32 -8.09 9.26
N ARG A 127 11.30 -9.04 10.20
CA ARG A 127 11.84 -10.40 10.00
C ARG A 127 10.76 -11.40 9.58
N ALA A 128 9.54 -10.95 9.34
CA ALA A 128 8.47 -11.82 8.90
C ALA A 128 8.73 -12.32 7.46
N GLU A 129 8.51 -13.62 7.25
CA GLU A 129 8.65 -14.27 5.96
C GLU A 129 7.28 -14.56 5.35
N PHE A 130 7.08 -14.11 4.12
CA PHE A 130 5.83 -14.28 3.38
C PHE A 130 5.99 -15.45 2.42
N HIS A 131 5.41 -16.59 2.77
CA HIS A 131 5.53 -17.83 2.00
C HIS A 131 4.42 -17.86 0.95
N VAL A 132 4.79 -17.51 -0.28
CA VAL A 132 3.88 -17.46 -1.43
C VAL A 132 3.36 -18.86 -1.75
N ASN A 133 2.24 -19.23 -1.13
CA ASN A 133 1.41 -20.34 -1.58
C ASN A 133 0.42 -19.79 -2.62
N THR A 134 0.86 -19.69 -3.88
CA THR A 134 0.00 -19.39 -5.02
C THR A 134 -1.01 -20.52 -5.22
N ARG A 135 -2.21 -20.42 -4.62
CA ARG A 135 -3.40 -21.13 -5.10
C ARG A 135 -4.63 -20.25 -5.01
N GLU A 136 -5.04 -19.83 -6.20
CA GLU A 136 -6.36 -19.36 -6.66
C GLU A 136 -6.98 -18.10 -6.04
N PRO A 137 -7.67 -17.26 -6.84
CA PRO A 137 -8.52 -16.20 -6.31
C PRO A 137 -9.61 -16.85 -5.45
N TYR A 138 -9.50 -16.69 -4.14
CA TYR A 138 -10.31 -17.38 -3.12
C TYR A 138 -11.73 -16.80 -3.01
N LEU A 139 -12.43 -16.69 -4.14
CA LEU A 139 -13.84 -16.30 -4.22
C LEU A 139 -14.78 -17.48 -3.92
N ARG A 140 -14.34 -18.73 -4.11
CA ARG A 140 -15.22 -19.91 -4.02
C ARG A 140 -15.48 -20.43 -2.60
N SER A 141 -14.80 -19.91 -1.58
CA SER A 141 -15.13 -20.20 -0.18
C SER A 141 -14.60 -19.11 0.74
N LEU A 142 -15.06 -17.86 0.58
CA LEU A 142 -14.68 -16.75 1.48
C LEU A 142 -14.86 -17.20 2.94
N PRO A 143 -13.78 -17.46 3.72
CA PRO A 143 -13.86 -18.02 5.06
C PRO A 143 -14.15 -16.92 6.09
N PHE A 144 -14.72 -15.83 5.63
CA PHE A 144 -14.67 -14.52 6.27
C PHE A 144 -15.87 -14.29 7.20
N GLY A 145 -16.84 -15.20 7.17
CA GLY A 145 -18.08 -15.09 7.94
C GLY A 145 -18.83 -13.79 7.63
N GLN A 146 -19.93 -13.55 8.35
CA GLN A 146 -20.61 -12.26 8.27
C GLN A 146 -19.75 -11.13 8.89
N ASP A 147 -18.83 -11.45 9.79
CA ASP A 147 -18.00 -10.48 10.53
C ASP A 147 -17.08 -9.65 9.63
N VAL A 148 -16.27 -10.28 8.76
CA VAL A 148 -15.34 -9.53 7.90
C VAL A 148 -16.08 -8.63 6.93
N MET A 149 -17.23 -9.06 6.40
CA MET A 149 -18.03 -8.23 5.49
C MET A 149 -18.57 -7.00 6.19
N GLN A 150 -19.05 -7.12 7.44
CA GLN A 150 -19.49 -5.99 8.24
C GLN A 150 -18.33 -5.01 8.50
N ARG A 151 -17.15 -5.54 8.85
CA ARG A 151 -15.93 -4.73 9.06
C ARG A 151 -15.48 -4.03 7.78
N ALA A 152 -15.49 -4.72 6.65
CA ALA A 152 -15.14 -4.16 5.35
C ALA A 152 -16.12 -3.06 4.91
N VAL A 153 -17.43 -3.21 5.14
CA VAL A 153 -18.41 -2.16 4.84
C VAL A 153 -18.17 -0.92 5.70
N LYS A 154 -17.88 -1.09 6.99
CA LYS A 154 -17.52 0.04 7.87
C LYS A 154 -16.24 0.72 7.41
N LEU A 155 -15.21 -0.06 7.05
CA LEU A 155 -13.95 0.46 6.54
C LEU A 155 -14.14 1.20 5.22
N GLU A 156 -14.86 0.61 4.27
CA GLU A 156 -15.18 1.21 2.97
C GLU A 156 -15.82 2.60 3.13
N ARG A 157 -16.83 2.72 4.01
CA ARG A 157 -17.50 4.00 4.29
C ARG A 157 -16.51 5.06 4.76
N ARG A 158 -15.65 4.73 5.72
CA ARG A 158 -14.67 5.68 6.28
C ARG A 158 -13.61 6.07 5.26
N VAL A 159 -13.13 5.12 4.47
CA VAL A 159 -12.17 5.41 3.39
C VAL A 159 -12.77 6.37 2.38
N ARG A 160 -14.03 6.19 1.98
CA ARG A 160 -14.74 7.14 1.10
C ARG A 160 -14.82 8.54 1.71
N GLU A 161 -15.12 8.64 3.02
CA GLU A 161 -15.15 9.92 3.73
C GLU A 161 -13.78 10.61 3.77
N HIS A 162 -12.69 9.86 3.93
CA HIS A 162 -11.33 10.41 3.86
C HIS A 162 -10.95 10.85 2.46
N LEU A 163 -11.21 10.01 1.45
CA LEU A 163 -10.92 10.35 0.05
C LEU A 163 -11.70 11.59 -0.41
N ALA A 164 -13.00 11.70 -0.09
CA ALA A 164 -13.83 12.86 -0.43
C ALA A 164 -13.27 14.19 0.14
N LYS A 165 -12.67 14.16 1.34
CA LYS A 165 -12.02 15.33 1.94
C LYS A 165 -10.76 15.73 1.17
N ILE A 166 -10.01 14.75 0.66
CA ILE A 166 -8.83 15.00 -0.19
C ILE A 166 -9.27 15.68 -1.49
N GLU A 167 -10.39 15.24 -2.10
CA GLU A 167 -10.94 15.86 -3.31
C GLU A 167 -11.37 17.33 -3.07
N THR A 168 -12.04 17.58 -1.93
CA THR A 168 -12.62 18.89 -1.58
C THR A 168 -11.57 19.94 -1.24
N THR A 169 -10.37 19.55 -0.79
CA THR A 169 -9.31 20.47 -0.31
C THR A 169 -8.47 21.08 -1.45
N GLY A 170 -8.81 20.85 -2.72
CA GLY A 170 -8.18 21.55 -3.85
C GLY A 170 -7.25 20.71 -4.73
N MET A 171 -7.51 19.41 -4.87
CA MET A 171 -6.93 18.57 -5.94
C MET A 171 -7.99 18.17 -6.98
N MET A 172 -8.79 19.16 -7.39
CA MET A 172 -9.84 19.03 -8.39
C MET A 172 -9.18 18.81 -9.77
N GLY A 173 -8.89 17.55 -10.09
CA GLY A 173 -8.24 17.12 -11.33
C GLY A 173 -7.56 15.74 -11.28
N ARG A 174 -7.47 15.10 -10.10
CA ARG A 174 -6.77 13.80 -9.95
C ARG A 174 -7.68 12.59 -9.78
N LEU A 175 -8.98 12.77 -9.53
CA LEU A 175 -9.92 11.66 -9.36
C LEU A 175 -10.75 11.29 -10.60
N ASP A 176 -10.61 11.98 -11.73
CA ASP A 176 -11.16 11.48 -13.00
C ASP A 176 -10.52 10.15 -13.45
N VAL A 177 -9.38 9.79 -12.87
CA VAL A 177 -8.74 8.47 -13.03
C VAL A 177 -9.52 7.35 -12.31
N TYR A 178 -10.38 7.67 -11.32
CA TYR A 178 -11.19 6.67 -10.61
C TYR A 178 -12.30 6.08 -11.49
N ARG A 179 -12.67 6.77 -12.58
CA ARG A 179 -13.51 6.18 -13.65
C ARG A 179 -12.69 5.38 -14.67
N MET A 180 -11.38 5.63 -14.81
CA MET A 180 -10.51 4.92 -15.76
C MET A 180 -9.96 3.57 -15.24
N ILE A 181 -9.95 3.32 -13.93
CA ILE A 181 -9.62 1.97 -13.39
C ILE A 181 -10.81 1.00 -13.56
N LYS A 182 -12.02 1.52 -13.83
CA LYS A 182 -13.08 0.76 -14.51
C LYS A 182 -12.78 0.76 -16.01
N ILE A 183 -11.70 0.10 -16.43
CA ILE A 183 -11.58 -0.20 -17.87
C ILE A 183 -12.74 -1.12 -18.21
N ASP A 184 -13.49 -0.71 -19.24
CA ASP A 184 -14.66 -1.37 -19.80
C ASP A 184 -14.50 -2.89 -19.82
N ALA A 185 -15.48 -3.58 -19.23
CA ALA A 185 -15.74 -4.99 -19.44
C ALA A 185 -16.91 -5.14 -20.43
#